data_AF-A0A7K2Q354-F1
#
_entry.id   AF-A0A7K2Q354-F1
#
_cell.length_a   1.000
_cell.length_b   1.000
_cell.length_c   1.000
_cell.angle_alpha   90.00
_cell.angle_beta   90.00
_cell.angle_gamma   90.00
#
_symmetry.space_group_name_H-M   'P 1'
#
loop_
_entity.id
_entity.type
_entity.pdbx_description
1 polymer ?
#
loop_
_entity_poly.entity_id
_entity_poly.type
_entity_poly.pdbx_seq_one_letter_code
_entity_poly.pdbx_strand_id
1 'polypeptide(L)' 'MTVIVWIVEGTWPACVDAARAHAPADAELVLLHVTGHEVPGAAHGAYAGLLGRARPDRDPG' A
#
# COMPACT_ATOMS: atom_id res chain seq x y z
N MET A 1 -16.59 1.62 -0.86
CA MET A 1 -15.25 1.81 -1.46
C MET A 1 -14.29 0.83 -0.79
N THR A 2 -13.32 0.25 -1.48
CA THR A 2 -12.40 -0.74 -0.87
C THR A 2 -11.02 -0.12 -0.61
N VAL A 3 -10.49 -0.28 0.60
CA VAL A 3 -9.16 0.16 1.01
C VAL A 3 -8.33 -1.08 1.32
N ILE A 4 -7.24 -1.25 0.58
CA ILE A 4 -6.31 -2.37 0.79
C ILE A 4 -5.20 -1.89 1.70
N VAL A 5 -5.05 -2.55 2.85
CA VAL A 5 -4.04 -2.24 3.87
C VAL A 5 -2.94 -3.29 3.79
N TRP A 6 -1.76 -2.86 3.39
CA TRP A 6 -0.60 -3.74 3.28
C TRP A 6 0.09 -3.82 4.61
N ILE A 7 0.26 -5.05 5.08
CA ILE A 7 0.82 -5.31 6.40
C ILE A 7 1.96 -6.32 6.29
N VAL A 8 2.96 -6.13 7.14
CA VAL A 8 4.03 -7.10 7.38
C VAL A 8 4.03 -7.44 8.86
N GLU A 9 4.67 -8.56 9.20
CA GLU A 9 4.87 -8.93 10.60
C GLU A 9 5.60 -7.82 11.38
N GLY A 10 5.22 -7.63 12.64
CA GLY A 10 5.81 -6.64 13.54
C GLY A 10 5.28 -5.21 13.40
N THR A 11 4.67 -4.81 12.27
CA THR A 11 4.09 -3.46 12.10
C THR A 11 2.58 -3.45 11.83
N TRP A 12 1.98 -4.61 11.58
CA TRP A 12 0.57 -4.71 11.20
C TRP A 12 -0.43 -4.00 12.13
N PRO A 13 -0.27 -3.98 13.48
CA PRO A 13 -1.25 -3.32 14.35
C PRO A 13 -1.35 -1.82 14.07
N ALA A 14 -0.19 -1.14 13.96
CA ALA A 14 -0.14 0.29 13.68
C ALA A 14 -0.71 0.63 12.29
N CYS A 15 -0.48 -0.25 11.30
CA CYS A 15 -1.06 -0.08 9.96
C CYS A 15 -2.59 -0.22 9.98
N VAL A 16 -3.14 -1.17 10.73
CA VAL A 16 -4.60 -1.36 10.87
C VAL A 16 -5.23 -0.18 11.60
N ASP A 17 -4.61 0.32 12.66
CA ASP A 17 -5.10 1.48 13.41
C ASP A 17 -5.14 2.73 12.53
N ALA A 18 -4.08 2.99 11.76
CA ALA A 18 -4.05 4.09 10.80
C ALA A 18 -5.13 3.95 9.72
N ALA A 19 -5.33 2.74 9.19
CA ALA A 19 -6.38 2.50 8.20
C ALA A 19 -7.77 2.77 8.76
N ARG A 20 -8.05 2.38 10.00
CA ARG A 20 -9.34 2.68 10.66
C ARG A 20 -9.54 4.18 10.92
N ALA A 21 -8.47 4.92 11.21
CA ALA A 21 -8.54 6.36 11.44
C ALA A 21 -8.75 7.17 10.16
N HIS A 22 -8.27 6.67 9.02
CA HIS A 22 -8.21 7.43 7.77
C HIS A 22 -9.17 6.94 6.68
N ALA A 23 -9.66 5.70 6.77
CA ALA A 23 -10.61 5.19 5.80
C ALA A 23 -12.00 5.83 5.97
N PRO A 24 -12.75 6.03 4.87
CA PRO A 24 -14.16 6.38 4.94
C PRO A 24 -14.95 5.40 5.80
N ALA A 25 -15.97 5.88 6.50
CA ALA A 25 -16.76 5.06 7.43
C ALA A 25 -17.49 3.88 6.75
N ASP A 26 -17.77 4.00 5.45
CA ASP A 26 -18.41 2.98 4.61
C ASP A 26 -17.39 2.18 3.77
N ALA A 27 -16.10 2.33 4.04
CA ALA A 27 -15.06 1.62 3.32
C ALA A 27 -14.87 0.19 3.84
N GLU A 28 -14.76 -0.75 2.91
CA GLU A 28 -14.33 -2.11 3.20
C GLU A 28 -12.81 -2.14 3.35
N LEU A 29 -12.31 -2.58 4.51
CA LEU A 29 -10.89 -2.73 4.76
C LEU A 29 -10.45 -4.17 4.44
N VAL A 30 -9.56 -4.31 3.45
CA VAL A 30 -8.96 -5.60 3.08
C VAL A 30 -7.52 -5.62 3.54
N LEU A 31 -7.16 -6.57 4.40
CA LEU A 31 -5.79 -6.74 4.89
C LEU A 31 -5.01 -7.66 3.96
N LEU A 32 -3.92 -7.15 3.39
CA LEU A 32 -3.00 -7.91 2.55
C LEU A 32 -1.67 -8.10 3.30
N HIS A 33 -1.40 -9.33 3.73
CA HIS A 33 -0.12 -9.66 4.34
C HIS A 33 0.96 -9.87 3.26
N VAL A 34 2.07 -9.14 3.38
CA VAL A 34 3.22 -9.22 2.48
C VAL A 34 4.37 -9.89 3.24
N THR A 35 4.92 -10.97 2.69
CA THR A 35 6.07 -11.64 3.30
C THR A 35 7.37 -10.93 2.91
N GLY A 36 8.34 -10.90 3.83
CA GLY A 36 9.51 -10.00 3.83
C GLY A 36 10.45 -10.04 2.62
N HIS A 37 10.23 -10.95 1.66
CA HIS A 37 11.01 -11.05 0.42
C HIS A 37 10.45 -10.10 -0.66
N GLU A 38 9.24 -9.59 -0.48
CA GLU A 38 8.54 -8.78 -1.47
C GLU A 38 8.40 -7.30 -1.06
N VAL A 39 8.87 -6.90 0.12
CA VAL A 39 8.64 -5.52 0.65
C VAL A 39 9.19 -4.43 -0.28
N PRO A 40 10.42 -4.54 -0.86
CA PRO A 40 10.88 -3.54 -1.83
C PRO A 40 10.11 -3.59 -3.15
N GLY A 41 9.77 -4.79 -3.64
CA GLY A 41 9.12 -5.00 -4.94
C GLY A 41 7.63 -4.60 -4.94
N ALA A 42 6.93 -4.91 -3.86
CA ALA A 42 5.54 -4.54 -3.64
C ALA A 42 5.42 -3.01 -3.52
N ALA A 43 6.28 -2.36 -2.72
CA ALA A 43 6.28 -0.90 -2.59
C ALA A 43 6.55 -0.21 -3.94
N HIS A 44 7.49 -0.74 -4.72
CA HIS A 44 7.77 -0.26 -6.08
C HIS A 44 6.58 -0.45 -7.03
N GLY A 45 5.90 -1.60 -6.97
CA GLY A 45 4.71 -1.88 -7.78
C GLY A 45 3.52 -0.96 -7.46
N ALA A 46 3.28 -0.68 -6.18
CA ALA A 46 2.26 0.28 -5.76
C ALA A 46 2.57 1.70 -6.23
N TYR A 47 3.82 2.15 -6.10
CA TYR A 47 4.27 3.45 -6.59
C TYR A 47 4.18 3.55 -8.13
N ALA A 48 4.58 2.50 -8.86
CA ALA A 48 4.44 2.43 -10.31
C ALA A 48 2.96 2.48 -10.75
N GLY A 49 2.06 1.85 -9.99
CA GLY A 49 0.61 1.94 -10.22
C GLY A 49 0.05 3.35 -10.02
N LEU A 50 0.62 4.12 -9.10
CA LEU A 50 0.27 5.54 -8.87
C LEU A 50 0.87 6.47 -9.94
N LEU A 51 2.06 6.16 -10.46
CA LEU A 51 2.71 6.91 -11.54
C LEU A 51 2.24 6.53 -12.95
N GLY A 52 1.58 5.38 -13.13
CA GLY A 52 1.07 4.90 -14.42
C GLY A 52 0.00 5.78 -15.08
N ARG A 53 -0.38 6.91 -14.46
CA ARG A 53 -1.25 7.94 -15.06
C ARG A 53 -0.62 9.33 -15.19
N ALA A 54 0.66 9.50 -14.86
CA ALA A 54 1.36 10.77 -15.03
C ALA A 54 2.72 10.58 -15.74
N ARG A 55 2.68 10.75 -17.06
CA ARG A 55 3.73 11.18 -18.02
C ARG A 55 5.13 10.51 -17.96
N PRO A 56 5.70 10.11 -19.11
CA PRO A 56 7.07 9.61 -19.15
C PRO A 56 8.04 10.77 -18.96
N ASP A 57 8.67 10.88 -17.80
CA ASP A 57 9.91 11.63 -17.67
C ASP A 57 10.94 10.86 -16.83
N ARG A 58 11.98 10.46 -17.55
CA ARG A 58 13.32 9.95 -17.21
C ARG A 58 13.60 9.39 -15.81
N ASP A 59 13.98 8.12 -15.85
CA ASP A 59 14.89 7.42 -14.94
C ASP A 59 16.21 8.21 -14.67
N PRO A 60 16.53 8.57 -13.41
CA PRO A 60 17.87 8.92 -13.01
C PRO A 60 18.54 7.70 -12.36
N GLY A 61 19.64 7.25 -12.98
CA GLY A 61 20.48 6.18 -12.46
C GLY A 61 21.10 6.44 -11.09
#